data_AF-A0A2N6F3G3-F1
#
_entry.id   AF-A0A2N6F3G3-F1
#
_cell.length_a   1.000
_cell.length_b   1.000
_cell.length_c   1.000
_cell.angle_alpha   90.00
_cell.angle_beta   90.00
_cell.angle_gamma   90.00
#
_symmetry.space_group_name_H-M   'P 1'
#
loop_
_entity.id
_entity.type
_entity.pdbx_description
1 polymer ?
#
loop_
_entity_poly.entity_id
_entity_poly.type
_entity_poly.pdbx_seq_one_letter_code
_entity_poly.pdbx_strand_id
1 'polypeptide(L)'
;MKKHLETIFGTLRSVLLATVTAAIIFGPTSALAADNQATWNVAGAAQTPSNIVSISSVDVSGLSLVKAAFLTSDNSAISSPATLPIGTSIDFVIYIDNDTGFAVSDVNINDQLNALFAYQLPPASTIKVYNLTGTGATAQAIYDDVRNLGTAQTNATGDDFASYDAPTTTISAGRIAGNTQVDLTVGTVWAMMFTVVLQ
;
A
#
# COMPACT_ATOMS: atom_id res chain seq x y z
N MET A 1 0.26 32.75 50.87
CA MET A 1 0.88 31.57 50.23
C MET A 1 -0.03 30.35 50.15
N LYS A 2 -0.59 29.83 51.25
CA LYS A 2 -1.40 28.59 51.25
C LYS A 2 -2.57 28.59 50.24
N LYS A 3 -3.34 29.68 50.18
CA LYS A 3 -4.45 29.84 49.21
C LYS A 3 -4.03 29.81 47.74
N HIS A 4 -2.81 30.24 47.40
CA HIS A 4 -2.35 30.22 46.00
C HIS A 4 -1.87 28.83 45.56
N LEU A 5 -1.30 28.03 46.48
CA LEU A 5 -0.93 26.64 46.19
C LEU A 5 -2.16 25.77 45.92
N GLU A 6 -3.24 25.94 46.71
CA GLU A 6 -4.47 25.13 46.55
C GLU A 6 -5.15 25.36 45.19
N THR A 7 -5.14 26.60 44.67
CA THR A 7 -5.66 26.92 43.33
C THR A 7 -4.82 26.29 42.22
N ILE A 8 -3.48 26.31 42.35
CA ILE A 8 -2.58 25.70 41.36
C ILE A 8 -2.77 24.18 41.30
N PHE A 9 -2.84 23.50 42.45
CA PHE A 9 -3.05 22.05 42.49
C PHE A 9 -4.45 21.62 42.01
N GLY A 10 -5.48 22.44 42.27
CA GLY A 10 -6.82 22.21 41.71
C GLY A 10 -6.83 22.29 40.18
N THR A 11 -6.19 23.31 39.62
CA THR A 11 -6.13 23.53 38.17
C THR A 11 -5.33 22.43 37.46
N LEU A 12 -4.19 22.01 38.03
CA LEU A 12 -3.38 20.91 37.50
C LEU A 12 -4.12 19.57 37.51
N ARG A 13 -4.90 19.27 38.56
CA ARG A 13 -5.74 18.06 38.61
C ARG A 13 -6.85 18.09 37.56
N SER A 14 -7.50 19.23 37.36
CA SER A 14 -8.54 19.37 36.35
C SER A 14 -8.00 19.26 34.93
N VAL A 15 -6.81 19.80 34.66
CA VAL A 15 -6.15 19.68 33.34
C VAL A 15 -5.71 18.24 33.08
N LEU A 16 -5.12 17.55 34.07
CA LEU A 16 -4.69 16.16 33.94
C LEU A 16 -5.89 15.21 33.74
N LEU A 17 -7.00 15.45 34.44
CA LEU A 17 -8.21 14.66 34.27
C LEU A 17 -8.85 14.92 32.89
N ALA A 18 -8.82 16.16 32.40
CA ALA A 18 -9.32 16.50 31.07
C ALA A 18 -8.49 15.88 29.94
N THR A 19 -7.16 15.84 30.05
CA THR A 19 -6.29 15.18 29.06
C THR A 19 -6.40 13.66 29.09
N VAL A 20 -6.53 13.04 30.27
CA VAL A 20 -6.75 11.58 30.38
C VAL A 20 -8.13 11.19 29.85
N THR A 21 -9.16 12.01 30.06
CA THR A 21 -10.52 11.72 29.56
C THR A 21 -10.63 11.93 28.04
N ALA A 22 -9.94 12.94 27.48
CA ALA A 22 -9.90 13.15 26.03
C ALA A 22 -9.18 12.00 25.28
N ALA A 23 -8.11 11.44 25.85
CA ALA A 23 -7.41 10.30 25.25
C ALA A 23 -8.21 8.98 25.27
N ILE A 24 -9.21 8.85 26.16
CA ILE A 24 -10.06 7.65 26.26
C ILE A 24 -11.28 7.74 25.32
N ILE A 25 -11.79 8.94 25.04
CA ILE A 25 -12.95 9.13 24.15
C ILE A 25 -12.53 9.11 22.67
N PHE A 26 -11.30 9.55 22.34
CA PHE A 26 -10.69 9.37 21.03
C PHE A 26 -9.71 8.19 21.04
N GLY A 27 -10.16 7.02 21.51
CA GLY A 27 -9.42 5.78 21.29
C GLY A 27 -9.10 5.63 19.80
N PRO A 28 -7.97 4.99 19.42
CA PRO A 28 -7.58 4.85 18.02
C PRO A 28 -8.76 4.24 17.27
N THR A 29 -9.34 5.00 16.35
CA THR A 29 -10.35 4.49 15.43
C THR A 29 -9.63 3.45 14.59
N SER A 30 -9.94 2.21 14.89
CA SER A 30 -9.44 1.05 14.21
C SER A 30 -9.98 1.01 12.79
N ALA A 31 -9.13 1.30 11.81
CA ALA A 31 -9.46 1.13 10.40
C ALA A 31 -8.82 -0.15 9.87
N LEU A 32 -9.54 -0.87 9.01
CA LEU A 32 -9.07 -2.10 8.39
C LEU A 32 -8.00 -1.74 7.35
N ALA A 33 -6.74 -1.84 7.77
CA ALA A 33 -5.57 -1.49 6.97
C ALA A 33 -5.44 -2.29 5.66
N ALA A 34 -6.09 -3.46 5.61
CA ALA A 34 -5.91 -4.43 4.55
C ALA A 34 -6.95 -4.34 3.41
N ASP A 35 -8.06 -3.60 3.56
CA ASP A 35 -9.17 -3.61 2.57
C ASP A 35 -9.03 -2.58 1.44
N ASN A 36 -7.80 -2.29 1.03
CA ASN A 36 -7.57 -1.45 -0.12
C ASN A 36 -7.67 -2.30 -1.40
N GLN A 37 -8.86 -2.35 -1.99
CA GLN A 37 -9.17 -3.27 -3.09
C GLN A 37 -8.72 -2.67 -4.44
N ALA A 38 -7.82 -3.35 -5.15
CA ALA A 38 -7.46 -2.96 -6.50
C ALA A 38 -8.50 -3.48 -7.52
N THR A 39 -8.86 -2.64 -8.50
CA THR A 39 -9.62 -3.05 -9.68
C THR A 39 -8.65 -3.34 -10.81
N TRP A 40 -8.72 -4.51 -11.45
CA TRP A 40 -7.74 -4.85 -12.47
C TRP A 40 -8.34 -5.50 -13.71
N ASN A 41 -7.54 -5.52 -14.78
CA ASN A 41 -7.83 -6.21 -16.03
C ASN A 41 -6.52 -6.83 -16.54
N VAL A 42 -6.47 -8.16 -16.57
CA VAL A 42 -5.36 -8.92 -17.17
C VAL A 42 -5.87 -9.55 -18.46
N ALA A 43 -5.26 -9.19 -19.60
CA ALA A 43 -5.60 -9.74 -20.92
C ALA A 43 -7.10 -9.65 -21.31
N GLY A 44 -7.81 -8.61 -20.86
CA GLY A 44 -9.23 -8.41 -21.15
C GLY A 44 -10.19 -8.96 -20.09
N ALA A 45 -9.70 -9.64 -19.05
CA ALA A 45 -10.52 -10.22 -17.99
C ALA A 45 -10.52 -9.33 -16.73
N ALA A 46 -11.54 -8.48 -16.59
CA ALA A 46 -11.79 -7.74 -15.36
C ALA A 46 -12.08 -8.71 -14.19
N GLN A 47 -11.50 -8.46 -13.00
CA GLN A 47 -11.81 -9.28 -11.81
C GLN A 47 -12.46 -8.45 -10.70
N THR A 48 -13.09 -9.16 -9.76
CA THR A 48 -13.66 -8.58 -8.55
C THR A 48 -12.57 -8.04 -7.62
N PRO A 49 -12.74 -6.84 -7.05
CA PRO A 49 -11.74 -6.26 -6.15
C PRO A 49 -11.53 -7.12 -4.89
N SER A 50 -10.27 -7.48 -4.57
CA SER A 50 -9.90 -8.22 -3.34
C SER A 50 -8.42 -8.02 -3.01
N ASN A 51 -8.07 -8.23 -1.74
CA ASN A 51 -6.71 -8.01 -1.18
C ASN A 51 -5.71 -9.11 -1.60
N ILE A 52 -6.22 -10.29 -1.93
CA ILE A 52 -5.48 -11.40 -2.55
C ILE A 52 -6.40 -11.93 -3.65
N VAL A 53 -5.97 -11.84 -4.91
CA VAL A 53 -6.68 -12.53 -5.99
C VAL A 53 -5.66 -13.34 -6.77
N SER A 54 -5.58 -14.62 -6.44
CA SER A 54 -5.03 -15.60 -7.36
C SER A 54 -5.93 -15.58 -8.61
N ILE A 55 -5.39 -15.18 -9.77
CA ILE A 55 -6.12 -15.31 -11.03
C ILE A 55 -6.15 -16.80 -11.36
N SER A 56 -7.12 -17.51 -10.82
CA SER A 56 -7.49 -18.86 -11.27
C SER A 56 -8.47 -18.75 -12.44
N SER A 57 -8.16 -17.95 -13.46
CA SER A 57 -8.84 -18.16 -14.75
C SER A 57 -8.30 -19.46 -15.33
N VAL A 58 -9.21 -20.31 -15.79
CA VAL A 58 -9.07 -21.74 -16.11
C VAL A 58 -7.93 -22.09 -17.11
N ASP A 59 -7.20 -21.11 -17.66
CA ASP A 59 -6.12 -21.28 -18.65
C ASP A 59 -4.72 -20.72 -18.25
N VAL A 60 -4.50 -20.20 -17.03
CA VAL A 60 -3.17 -19.66 -16.58
C VAL A 60 -2.77 -20.13 -15.18
N SER A 61 -2.69 -21.45 -14.96
CA SER A 61 -1.99 -21.97 -13.78
C SER A 61 -0.55 -21.45 -13.75
N GLY A 62 -0.21 -20.61 -12.77
CA GLY A 62 1.12 -20.03 -12.61
C GLY A 62 1.18 -18.49 -12.65
N LEU A 63 0.09 -17.79 -12.99
CA LEU A 63 0.05 -16.33 -12.86
C LEU A 63 -0.69 -15.94 -11.58
N SER A 64 -0.05 -15.13 -10.72
CA SER A 64 -0.69 -14.60 -9.52
C SER A 64 -0.46 -13.11 -9.39
N LEU A 65 -1.42 -12.40 -8.79
CA LEU A 65 -1.28 -10.99 -8.45
C LEU A 65 -1.70 -10.81 -7.00
N VAL A 66 -0.83 -10.17 -6.23
CA VAL A 66 -0.95 -10.08 -4.78
C VAL A 66 -0.72 -8.64 -4.36
N LYS A 67 -1.49 -8.22 -3.37
CA LYS A 67 -1.26 -6.98 -2.65
C LYS A 67 -0.99 -7.30 -1.18
N ALA A 68 0.15 -6.83 -0.69
CA ALA A 68 0.57 -7.02 0.68
C ALA A 68 0.84 -5.66 1.33
N ALA A 69 0.67 -5.59 2.65
CA ALA A 69 0.85 -4.38 3.43
C ALA A 69 1.93 -4.59 4.50
N PHE A 70 2.76 -3.59 4.72
CA PHE A 70 3.87 -3.64 5.67
C PHE A 70 3.93 -2.35 6.49
N LEU A 71 4.29 -2.46 7.76
CA LEU A 71 4.58 -1.29 8.58
C LEU A 71 5.90 -0.66 8.14
N THR A 72 5.90 0.65 7.88
CA THR A 72 7.13 1.35 7.46
C THR A 72 8.17 1.42 8.60
N SER A 73 7.71 1.32 9.85
CA SER A 73 8.52 1.48 11.05
C SER A 73 9.47 0.32 11.30
N ASP A 74 9.04 -0.90 11.00
CA ASP A 74 9.77 -2.13 11.32
C ASP A 74 9.73 -3.19 10.21
N ASN A 75 9.18 -2.85 9.04
CA ASN A 75 9.06 -3.74 7.88
C ASN A 75 8.19 -4.99 8.12
N SER A 76 7.42 -5.04 9.20
CA SER A 76 6.60 -6.20 9.51
C SER A 76 5.36 -6.26 8.60
N ALA A 77 5.03 -7.46 8.14
CA ALA A 77 3.83 -7.71 7.36
C ALA A 77 2.57 -7.49 8.22
N ILE A 78 1.58 -6.80 7.64
CA ILE A 78 0.27 -6.58 8.24
C ILE A 78 -0.68 -7.66 7.72
N SER A 79 -1.12 -8.54 8.60
CA SER A 79 -2.11 -9.56 8.26
C SER A 79 -3.53 -8.98 8.25
N SER A 80 -4.40 -9.48 7.38
CA SER A 80 -5.84 -9.16 7.43
C SER A 80 -6.58 -10.15 8.33
N PRO A 81 -7.54 -9.71 9.17
CA PRO A 81 -7.87 -8.32 9.48
C PRO A 81 -6.90 -7.75 10.54
N ALA A 82 -6.39 -6.55 10.32
CA ALA A 82 -5.61 -5.79 11.31
C ALA A 82 -6.22 -4.42 11.58
N THR A 83 -6.12 -4.01 12.83
CA THR A 83 -6.49 -2.69 13.32
C THR A 83 -5.21 -1.92 13.62
N LEU A 84 -5.05 -0.75 13.01
CA LEU A 84 -3.90 0.12 13.24
C LEU A 84 -4.35 1.51 13.74
N PRO A 85 -3.53 2.21 14.53
CA PRO A 85 -3.80 3.60 14.90
C PRO A 85 -3.81 4.55 13.69
N ILE A 86 -4.62 5.61 13.76
CA ILE A 86 -4.51 6.75 12.83
C ILE A 86 -3.07 7.29 12.85
N GLY A 87 -2.58 7.69 11.69
CA GLY A 87 -1.23 8.22 11.50
C GLY A 87 -0.19 7.14 11.23
N THR A 88 -0.54 5.85 11.32
CA THR A 88 0.36 4.77 10.95
C THR A 88 0.69 4.86 9.45
N SER A 89 1.99 4.90 9.16
CA SER A 89 2.51 4.84 7.80
C SER A 89 2.64 3.37 7.38
N ILE A 90 2.15 3.08 6.18
CA ILE A 90 2.03 1.72 5.65
C ILE A 90 2.62 1.72 4.24
N ASP A 91 3.47 0.76 3.95
CA ASP A 91 3.87 0.45 2.59
C ASP A 91 2.97 -0.64 2.04
N PHE A 92 2.35 -0.37 0.88
CA PHE A 92 1.72 -1.40 0.08
C PHE A 92 2.71 -1.87 -0.98
N VAL A 93 2.81 -3.19 -1.16
CA VAL A 93 3.46 -3.83 -2.29
C VAL A 93 2.39 -4.54 -3.13
N ILE A 94 2.32 -4.22 -4.42
CA ILE A 94 1.54 -4.94 -5.41
C ILE A 94 2.53 -5.67 -6.31
N TYR A 95 2.37 -6.98 -6.48
CA TYR A 95 3.25 -7.75 -7.34
C TYR A 95 2.52 -8.82 -8.14
N ILE A 96 3.01 -9.07 -9.35
CA ILE A 96 2.57 -10.14 -10.23
C ILE A 96 3.69 -11.16 -10.31
N ASP A 97 3.40 -12.40 -9.93
CA ASP A 97 4.32 -13.54 -10.08
C ASP A 97 3.92 -14.34 -11.33
N ASN A 98 4.81 -14.40 -12.32
CA ASN A 98 4.61 -15.10 -13.58
C ASN A 98 5.41 -16.41 -13.61
N ASP A 99 4.86 -17.45 -12.99
CA ASP A 99 5.32 -18.84 -13.04
C ASP A 99 4.69 -19.62 -14.21
N THR A 100 4.10 -18.93 -15.18
CA THR A 100 3.57 -19.58 -16.38
C THR A 100 4.69 -19.96 -17.34
N GLY A 101 4.39 -20.80 -18.33
CA GLY A 101 5.33 -21.14 -19.40
C GLY A 101 5.49 -20.06 -20.49
N PHE A 102 4.89 -18.88 -20.33
CA PHE A 102 4.91 -17.81 -21.35
C PHE A 102 4.99 -16.39 -20.76
N ALA A 103 5.45 -15.45 -21.59
CA ALA A 103 5.53 -14.04 -21.20
C ALA A 103 4.12 -13.43 -21.18
N VAL A 104 3.90 -12.52 -20.24
CA VAL A 104 2.65 -11.75 -20.13
C VAL A 104 2.94 -10.32 -20.50
N SER A 105 2.11 -9.71 -21.34
CA SER A 105 2.25 -8.34 -21.81
C SER A 105 0.96 -7.55 -21.61
N ASP A 106 1.06 -6.23 -21.75
CA ASP A 106 -0.08 -5.31 -21.63
C ASP A 106 -0.81 -5.39 -20.27
N VAL A 107 -0.05 -5.62 -19.21
CA VAL A 107 -0.59 -5.60 -17.85
C VAL A 107 -0.97 -4.17 -17.47
N ASN A 108 -2.15 -4.03 -16.87
CA ASN A 108 -2.64 -2.77 -16.34
C ASN A 108 -3.12 -2.94 -14.90
N ILE A 109 -2.65 -2.07 -14.01
CA ILE A 109 -2.98 -2.07 -12.58
C ILE A 109 -3.61 -0.72 -12.24
N ASN A 110 -4.73 -0.79 -11.52
CA ASN A 110 -5.44 0.38 -11.02
C ASN A 110 -5.89 0.12 -9.57
N ASP A 111 -5.23 0.80 -8.64
CA ASP A 111 -5.45 0.69 -7.21
C ASP A 111 -6.01 2.01 -6.67
N GLN A 112 -7.33 2.04 -6.49
CA GLN A 112 -8.00 3.17 -5.88
C GLN A 112 -7.91 3.06 -4.36
N LEU A 113 -7.26 4.04 -3.73
CA LEU A 113 -7.11 4.07 -2.28
C LEU A 113 -8.49 4.19 -1.61
N ASN A 114 -8.72 3.35 -0.59
CA ASN A 114 -9.81 3.58 0.35
C ASN A 114 -9.64 4.96 1.01
N ALA A 115 -10.77 5.65 1.28
CA ALA A 115 -10.79 6.98 1.89
C ALA A 115 -10.08 7.07 3.26
N LEU A 116 -9.84 5.93 3.93
CA LEU A 116 -9.07 5.83 5.16
C LEU A 116 -7.55 5.90 4.95
N PHE A 117 -7.06 5.88 3.71
CA PHE A 117 -5.65 6.04 3.39
C PHE A 117 -5.42 7.30 2.57
N ALA A 118 -4.41 8.06 2.97
CA ALA A 118 -3.86 9.12 2.13
C ALA A 118 -2.51 8.68 1.58
N TYR A 119 -2.32 8.82 0.26
CA TYR A 119 -1.01 8.65 -0.35
C TYR A 119 -0.02 9.70 0.20
N GLN A 120 1.20 9.27 0.56
CA GLN A 120 2.25 10.19 0.96
C GLN A 120 2.90 10.80 -0.29
N LEU A 121 2.81 12.12 -0.46
CA LEU A 121 3.49 12.80 -1.56
C LEU A 121 5.01 12.88 -1.33
N PRO A 122 5.82 13.02 -2.39
CA PRO A 122 7.25 13.33 -2.28
C PRO A 122 7.49 14.59 -1.42
N PRO A 123 8.61 14.66 -0.66
CA PRO A 123 9.72 13.70 -0.62
C PRO A 123 9.50 12.52 0.33
N ALA A 124 8.37 12.48 1.05
CA ALA A 124 8.10 11.47 2.07
C ALA A 124 7.84 10.08 1.48
N SER A 125 7.35 10.00 0.24
CA SER A 125 7.27 8.76 -0.53
C SER A 125 7.48 8.99 -2.02
N THR A 126 7.87 7.93 -2.70
CA THR A 126 8.03 7.79 -4.16
C THR A 126 7.54 6.40 -4.52
N ILE A 127 6.89 6.25 -5.66
CA ILE A 127 6.54 4.91 -6.15
C ILE A 127 7.84 4.21 -6.54
N LYS A 128 8.06 3.00 -6.03
CA LYS A 128 9.19 2.15 -6.45
C LYS A 128 8.66 1.03 -7.32
N VAL A 129 9.36 0.73 -8.40
CA VAL A 129 9.06 -0.40 -9.27
C VAL A 129 10.32 -1.26 -9.41
N TYR A 130 10.15 -2.58 -9.40
CA TYR A 130 11.25 -3.52 -9.51
C TYR A 130 10.81 -4.83 -10.18
N ASN A 131 11.73 -5.44 -10.93
CA ASN A 131 11.56 -6.75 -11.54
C ASN A 131 12.53 -7.74 -10.90
N LEU A 132 12.00 -8.81 -10.34
CA LEU A 132 12.78 -9.88 -9.74
C LEU A 132 12.86 -11.06 -10.71
N THR A 133 14.04 -11.69 -10.75
CA THR A 133 14.23 -12.97 -11.43
C THR A 133 13.80 -14.11 -10.52
N GLY A 134 13.08 -15.09 -11.07
CA GLY A 134 12.53 -16.22 -10.30
C GLY A 134 11.10 -15.95 -9.82
N THR A 135 10.44 -17.03 -9.39
CA THR A 135 9.02 -17.08 -8.98
C THR A 135 8.89 -17.73 -7.61
N GLY A 136 7.71 -17.62 -6.99
CA GLY A 136 7.42 -18.25 -5.70
C GLY A 136 8.08 -17.57 -4.50
N ALA A 137 8.63 -16.36 -4.67
CA ALA A 137 9.13 -15.56 -3.57
C ALA A 137 7.99 -15.15 -2.62
N THR A 138 8.27 -15.08 -1.33
CA THR A 138 7.29 -14.62 -0.34
C THR A 138 7.05 -13.13 -0.49
N ALA A 139 5.87 -12.65 -0.08
CA ALA A 139 5.56 -11.22 -0.07
C ALA A 139 6.61 -10.40 0.72
N GLN A 140 7.14 -10.95 1.82
CA GLN A 140 8.20 -10.30 2.60
C GLN A 140 9.49 -10.13 1.79
N ALA A 141 9.94 -11.18 1.09
CA ALA A 141 11.15 -11.10 0.28
C ALA A 141 11.01 -10.09 -0.87
N ILE A 142 9.85 -10.10 -1.54
CA ILE A 142 9.53 -9.15 -2.60
C ILE A 142 9.50 -7.71 -2.04
N TYR A 143 8.89 -7.50 -0.88
CA TYR A 143 8.87 -6.21 -0.21
C TYR A 143 10.28 -5.72 0.13
N ASP A 144 11.12 -6.56 0.72
CA ASP A 144 12.49 -6.21 1.06
C ASP A 144 13.31 -5.84 -0.19
N ASP A 145 13.13 -6.57 -1.30
CA ASP A 145 13.80 -6.28 -2.57
C ASP A 145 13.32 -4.96 -3.18
N VAL A 146 12.01 -4.72 -3.27
CA VAL A 146 11.50 -3.45 -3.83
C VAL A 146 11.91 -2.27 -2.94
N ARG A 147 11.90 -2.44 -1.61
CA ARG A 147 12.30 -1.39 -0.68
C ARG A 147 13.77 -1.02 -0.83
N ASN A 148 14.66 -2.01 -0.97
CA ASN A 148 16.11 -1.82 -0.95
C ASN A 148 16.72 -1.60 -2.35
N LEU A 149 16.16 -2.23 -3.38
CA LEU A 149 16.69 -2.25 -4.75
C LEU A 149 15.79 -1.55 -5.77
N GLY A 150 14.51 -1.35 -5.44
CA GLY A 150 13.55 -0.69 -6.34
C GLY A 150 13.98 0.73 -6.67
N THR A 151 13.90 1.08 -7.96
CA THR A 151 14.21 2.44 -8.40
C THR A 151 13.02 3.33 -8.06
N ALA A 152 13.26 4.35 -7.24
CA ALA A 152 12.29 5.38 -6.93
C ALA A 152 11.97 6.19 -8.19
N GLN A 153 10.71 6.19 -8.58
CA GLN A 153 10.18 7.06 -9.62
C GLN A 153 9.55 8.28 -8.94
N THR A 154 9.91 9.48 -9.40
CA THR A 154 9.13 10.66 -9.09
C THR A 154 7.80 10.50 -9.81
N ASN A 155 6.67 10.69 -9.14
CA ASN A 155 5.33 10.52 -9.71
C ASN A 155 5.14 11.38 -10.98
N ALA A 156 5.58 10.93 -12.16
CA ALA A 156 5.41 11.67 -13.39
C ALA A 156 4.13 11.21 -14.09
N THR A 157 3.69 12.09 -14.98
CA THR A 157 2.58 11.86 -15.89
C THR A 157 3.20 11.66 -17.26
N GLY A 158 3.20 10.42 -17.78
CA GLY A 158 3.83 10.08 -19.05
C GLY A 158 5.18 9.36 -18.92
N ASP A 159 5.35 8.26 -19.66
CA ASP A 159 6.57 7.43 -19.82
C ASP A 159 7.11 6.70 -18.57
N ASP A 160 6.59 6.97 -17.36
CA ASP A 160 6.93 6.22 -16.14
C ASP A 160 6.28 4.83 -16.09
N PHE A 161 6.84 3.88 -15.33
CA PHE A 161 6.21 2.56 -15.14
C PHE A 161 4.97 2.58 -14.23
N ALA A 162 4.80 3.62 -13.41
CA ALA A 162 3.71 3.76 -12.47
C ALA A 162 3.48 5.23 -12.05
N SER A 163 2.25 5.58 -11.65
CA SER A 163 1.87 6.94 -11.29
C SER A 163 0.78 7.01 -10.21
N TYR A 164 0.63 8.18 -9.59
CA TYR A 164 -0.44 8.52 -8.66
C TYR A 164 -1.31 9.65 -9.22
N ASP A 165 -2.62 9.41 -9.34
CA ASP A 165 -3.63 10.41 -9.71
C ASP A 165 -4.35 10.90 -8.45
N ALA A 166 -4.02 12.13 -8.02
CA ALA A 166 -4.60 12.74 -6.82
C ALA A 166 -6.12 12.97 -6.90
N PRO A 167 -6.68 13.52 -8.00
CA PRO A 167 -8.12 13.62 -8.22
C PRO A 167 -8.94 12.35 -7.94
N THR A 168 -8.43 11.17 -8.33
CA THR A 168 -9.13 9.88 -8.15
C THR A 168 -8.57 9.04 -7.01
N THR A 169 -7.52 9.53 -6.34
CA THR A 169 -6.73 8.81 -5.32
C THR A 169 -6.27 7.44 -5.81
N THR A 170 -5.77 7.38 -7.04
CA THR A 170 -5.44 6.13 -7.73
C THR A 170 -3.94 5.95 -7.90
N ILE A 171 -3.42 4.79 -7.53
CA ILE A 171 -2.10 4.31 -7.96
C ILE A 171 -2.29 3.45 -9.21
N SER A 172 -1.54 3.72 -10.26
CA SER A 172 -1.64 2.99 -11.53
C SER A 172 -0.28 2.55 -12.07
N ALA A 173 -0.29 1.45 -12.83
CA ALA A 173 0.86 0.96 -13.60
C ALA A 173 0.37 0.31 -14.91
N GLY A 174 1.26 0.24 -15.90
CA GLY A 174 0.86 -0.15 -17.27
C GLY A 174 0.16 1.00 -17.99
N ARG A 175 -0.18 0.83 -19.28
CA ARG A 175 -0.57 1.90 -20.23
C ARG A 175 -1.83 2.73 -19.88
N ILE A 176 -2.37 2.56 -18.67
CA ILE A 176 -3.27 3.48 -18.01
C ILE A 176 -2.53 4.79 -17.68
N ALA A 177 -3.24 5.92 -17.76
CA ALA A 177 -2.74 7.24 -17.34
C ALA A 177 -1.43 7.71 -17.99
N GLY A 178 -1.06 7.15 -19.16
CA GLY A 178 0.15 7.52 -19.89
C GLY A 178 1.43 6.83 -19.41
N ASN A 179 1.35 5.85 -18.52
CA ASN A 179 2.53 5.08 -18.09
C ASN A 179 3.03 4.15 -19.22
N THR A 180 4.29 3.73 -19.12
CA THR A 180 4.89 2.67 -19.94
C THR A 180 4.22 1.32 -19.69
N GLN A 181 4.24 0.48 -20.73
CA GLN A 181 3.71 -0.88 -20.69
C GLN A 181 4.42 -1.73 -19.61
N VAL A 182 3.64 -2.52 -18.88
CA VAL A 182 4.17 -3.53 -17.97
C VAL A 182 4.17 -4.88 -18.70
N ASP A 183 5.37 -5.38 -18.94
CA ASP A 183 5.63 -6.68 -19.55
C ASP A 183 6.41 -7.56 -18.57
N LEU A 184 5.97 -8.81 -18.42
CA LEU A 184 6.58 -9.82 -17.58
C LEU A 184 7.16 -10.92 -18.44
N THR A 185 8.44 -11.18 -18.26
CA THR A 185 9.07 -12.38 -18.83
C THR A 185 8.62 -13.62 -18.05
N VAL A 186 8.72 -14.79 -18.67
CA VAL A 186 8.56 -16.08 -17.98
C VAL A 186 9.49 -16.15 -16.77
N GLY A 187 8.96 -16.64 -15.64
CA GLY A 187 9.78 -16.91 -14.47
C GLY A 187 10.23 -15.64 -13.75
N THR A 188 9.42 -14.58 -13.77
CA THR A 188 9.74 -13.30 -13.13
C THR A 188 8.61 -12.78 -12.27
N VAL A 189 8.95 -11.95 -11.29
CA VAL A 189 8.00 -11.17 -10.51
C VAL A 189 8.15 -9.69 -10.87
N TRP A 190 7.07 -9.04 -11.29
CA TRP A 190 7.00 -7.58 -11.36
C TRP A 190 6.40 -7.06 -10.07
N ALA A 191 6.96 -6.01 -9.48
CA ALA A 191 6.45 -5.45 -8.23
C ALA A 191 6.52 -3.93 -8.19
N MET A 192 5.54 -3.33 -7.50
CA MET A 192 5.43 -1.90 -7.24
C MET A 192 5.16 -1.68 -5.75
N MET A 193 5.82 -0.68 -5.17
CA MET A 193 5.63 -0.27 -3.78
C MET A 193 5.29 1.21 -3.69
N PHE A 194 4.38 1.55 -2.80
CA PHE A 194 4.03 2.93 -2.48
C PHE A 194 3.60 3.07 -1.02
N THR A 195 3.77 4.27 -0.46
CA THR A 195 3.49 4.53 0.96
C THR A 195 2.22 5.34 1.14
N VAL A 196 1.43 4.97 2.14
CA VAL A 196 0.25 5.69 2.58
C VAL A 196 0.28 5.98 4.07
N VAL A 197 -0.60 6.85 4.53
CA VAL A 197 -0.89 7.09 5.95
C VAL A 197 -2.36 6.84 6.22
N LEU A 198 -2.63 6.09 7.30
CA LEU A 198 -3.98 5.92 7.82
C LEU A 198 -4.54 7.24 8.38
N GLN A 199 -5.72 7.64 7.92
CA GLN A 199 -6.41 8.89 8.30
C GLN A 199 -7.43 8.67 9.41
#